data_AF-A0A3M1PYD6-F1
#
_entry.id   AF-A0A3M1PYD6-F1
#
_cell.length_a   1.000
_cell.length_b   1.000
_cell.length_c   1.000
_cell.angle_alpha   90.00
_cell.angle_beta   90.00
_cell.angle_gamma   90.00
#
_symmetry.space_group_name_H-M   'P 1'
#
loop_
_entity.id
_entity.type
_entity.pdbx_description
1 polymer ?
#
loop_
_entity_poly.entity_id
_entity_poly.type
_entity_poly.pdbx_seq_one_letter_code
_entity_poly.pdbx_strand_id
1 'polypeptide(L)' 'MWDRLFLGADLATMTEGPDSFGAVPDGAVAVQDGRIAWVGPRTDLPGRPERLA' A
#
# COMPACT_ATOMS: atom_id res chain seq x y z
N MET A 1 12.91 5.89 -4.14
CA MET A 1 13.07 4.87 -3.10
C MET A 1 12.35 5.40 -1.88
N TRP A 2 11.51 4.59 -1.27
CA TRP A 2 10.76 4.89 -0.06
C TRP A 2 11.58 4.50 1.17
N ASP A 3 11.20 4.98 2.36
CA ASP A 3 11.90 4.63 3.60
C ASP A 3 11.47 3.25 4.12
N ARG A 4 10.20 2.90 3.91
CA ARG A 4 9.61 1.61 4.31
C ARG A 4 8.58 1.16 3.30
N LEU A 5 8.51 -0.16 3.10
CA LEU A 5 7.49 -0.82 2.32
C LEU A 5 6.92 -1.99 3.13
N PHE A 6 5.63 -1.92 3.44
CA PHE A 6 4.88 -3.00 4.08
C PHE A 6 4.15 -3.80 2.99
N LEU A 7 4.23 -5.13 3.04
CA LEU A 7 3.72 -6.03 2.00
C LEU A 7 2.80 -7.11 2.59
N GLY A 8 1.80 -7.53 1.81
CA GLY A 8 1.00 -8.73 2.08
C GLY A 8 -0.02 -8.56 3.22
N ALA A 9 -0.49 -7.34 3.43
CA ALA A 9 -1.51 -7.04 4.44
C ALA A 9 -2.87 -6.80 3.79
N ASP A 10 -3.95 -7.27 4.40
CA ASP A 10 -5.30 -6.87 4.02
C ASP A 10 -5.59 -5.51 4.64
N LEU A 11 -5.78 -4.49 3.81
CA LEU A 11 -5.89 -3.10 4.25
C LEU A 11 -7.34 -2.67 4.34
N ALA A 12 -7.67 -1.97 5.43
CA ALA A 12 -8.89 -1.17 5.54
C ALA A 12 -8.50 0.31 5.43
N THR A 13 -8.67 0.91 4.26
CA THR A 13 -8.22 2.29 4.00
C THR A 13 -9.16 3.35 4.56
N MET A 14 -10.38 2.95 4.93
CA MET A 14 -11.48 3.84 5.36
C MET A 14 -11.85 4.89 4.32
N THR A 15 -11.46 4.67 3.06
CA THR A 15 -11.96 5.45 1.92
C THR A 15 -13.35 4.94 1.53
N GLU A 16 -14.21 5.84 1.04
CA GLU A 16 -15.50 5.43 0.50
C GLU A 16 -15.28 4.51 -0.71
N GLY A 17 -15.91 3.34 -0.69
CA GLY A 17 -15.74 2.31 -1.70
C GLY A 17 -16.91 1.32 -1.72
N PRO A 18 -16.89 0.35 -2.66
CA PRO A 18 -17.94 -0.66 -2.77
C PRO A 18 -18.07 -1.52 -1.50
N ASP A 19 -16.94 -1.80 -0.84
CA ASP A 19 -16.89 -2.33 0.52
C ASP A 19 -16.80 -1.14 1.49
N SER A 20 -17.60 -1.15 2.56
CA SER A 20 -17.87 0.00 3.44
C SER A 20 -16.65 0.66 4.13
N PHE A 21 -15.43 0.16 3.90
CA PHE A 21 -14.18 0.66 4.48
C PHE A 21 -13.01 0.69 3.47
N GLY A 22 -13.28 0.62 2.17
CA GLY A 22 -12.23 0.71 1.13
C GLY A 22 -11.20 -0.40 1.26
N ALA A 23 -11.67 -1.65 1.26
CA ALA A 23 -10.85 -2.84 1.44
C ALA A 23 -9.83 -3.01 0.29
N VAL A 24 -8.59 -3.35 0.62
CA VAL A 24 -7.56 -3.74 -0.34
C VAL A 24 -6.93 -5.07 0.12
N PRO A 25 -7.43 -6.20 -0.38
CA PRO A 25 -6.82 -7.51 -0.12
C PRO A 25 -5.42 -7.61 -0.73
N ASP A 26 -4.51 -8.32 -0.08
CA ASP A 26 -3.10 -8.46 -0.52
C ASP A 26 -2.47 -7.10 -0.90
N GLY A 27 -2.69 -6.12 -0.04
CA GLY A 27 -2.24 -4.75 -0.21
C GLY A 27 -0.80 -4.51 0.20
N ALA A 28 -0.32 -3.32 -0.16
CA ALA A 28 0.97 -2.79 0.26
C ALA A 28 0.86 -1.30 0.62
N VAL A 29 1.74 -0.86 1.52
CA VAL A 29 1.82 0.54 1.98
C VAL A 29 3.28 0.99 1.92
N ALA A 30 3.52 2.10 1.24
CA ALA A 30 4.82 2.75 1.20
C ALA A 30 4.84 4.00 2.07
N VAL A 31 5.91 4.17 2.83
CA VAL A 31 6.14 5.36 3.66
C VAL A 31 7.38 6.09 3.17
N GLN A 32 7.25 7.40 2.98
CA GLN A 32 8.36 8.30 2.69
C GLN A 32 8.21 9.57 3.54
N ASP A 33 9.28 9.99 4.19
CA ASP A 33 9.35 11.19 5.03
C ASP A 33 8.24 11.22 6.10
N GLY A 34 7.97 10.05 6.69
CA GLY A 34 6.95 9.87 7.74
C GLY A 34 5.50 9.96 7.25
N ARG A 35 5.26 9.93 5.94
CA ARG A 35 3.91 9.97 5.33
C ARG A 35 3.66 8.77 4.44
N ILE A 36 2.39 8.39 4.29
CA ILE A 36 1.98 7.39 3.29
C ILE A 36 2.21 8.02 1.92
N ALA A 37 3.19 7.50 1.18
CA ALA A 37 3.54 7.97 -0.16
C ALA A 37 2.76 7.20 -1.23
N TRP A 38 2.35 5.96 -0.93
CA TRP A 38 1.58 5.11 -1.80
C TRP A 38 0.83 4.04 -0.99
N VAL A 39 -0.36 3.66 -1.43
CA VAL A 39 -1.17 2.58 -0.87
C VAL A 39 -2.00 1.94 -2.00
N GLY A 40 -2.06 0.62 -2.04
CA GLY A 40 -2.80 -0.09 -3.08
C GLY A 40 -2.55 -1.60 -3.12
N PRO A 41 -3.13 -2.32 -4.08
CA PRO A 41 -2.88 -3.74 -4.29
C PRO A 41 -1.40 -4.02 -4.52
N ARG A 42 -0.84 -5.08 -3.94
CA ARG A 42 0.59 -5.42 -4.13
C ARG A 42 0.95 -5.68 -5.59
N THR A 43 -0.02 -6.11 -6.40
CA THR A 43 0.13 -6.29 -7.86
C THR A 43 0.39 -5.00 -8.61
N ASP A 44 0.01 -3.86 -8.03
CA ASP A 44 0.05 -2.55 -8.67
C ASP A 44 1.32 -1.75 -8.29
N LEU A 45 2.25 -2.40 -7.57
CA LEU A 45 3.53 -1.80 -7.24
C LEU A 45 4.28 -1.41 -8.53
N PRO A 46 4.91 -0.22 -8.59
CA PRO A 46 5.58 0.28 -9.79
C PRO A 46 6.89 -0.47 -10.13
N GLY A 47 7.26 -1.48 -9.33
CA GLY A 47 8.48 -2.23 -9.49
C GLY A 47 8.57 -3.41 -8.53
N ARG A 48 9.69 -4.12 -8.56
CA ARG A 48 9.95 -5.21 -7.61
C ARG A 48 10.14 -4.63 -6.20
N PRO A 49 9.54 -5.21 -5.15
CA PRO A 49 9.60 -4.65 -3.80
C PRO A 49 11.02 -4.38 -3.29
N GLU A 50 11.99 -5.23 -3.65
CA GLU A 50 13.40 -5.14 -3.21
C GLU A 50 14.14 -3.94 -3.84
N ARG A 51 13.51 -3.22 -4.76
CA ARG A 51 14.05 -2.02 -5.42
C ARG A 51 13.29 -0.74 -5.03
N LEU A 52 12.22 -0.86 -4.27
CA LEU A 52 11.31 0.25 -3.99
C LEU A 52 11.57 0.92 -2.64
N ALA A 53 12.09 0.19 -1.65
CA ALA A 53 12.50 0.70 -0.33
C ALA A 53 13.85 0.10 0.07
#